data_AF-A0A366XZF9-F1
#
_entry.id   AF-A0A366XZF9-F1
#
_cell.length_a   1.000
_cell.length_b   1.000
_cell.length_c   1.000
_cell.angle_alpha   90.00
_cell.angle_beta   90.00
_cell.angle_gamma   90.00
#
_symmetry.space_group_name_H-M   'P 1'
#
loop_
_entity.id
_entity.type
_entity.pdbx_description
1 polymer ?
#
loop_
_entity_poly.entity_id
_entity_poly.type
_entity_poly.pdbx_seq_one_letter_code
_entity_poly.pdbx_strand_id
1 'polypeptide(L)'
;MFGQQIALKLEVVARRAINMKESGGLGGVIDADYIQKQRGGFTVICAALSPYYLHASPEARKVLNDFIEKYTYLQECPSETYFKGIERAAEELREILDHLGVHKSIE
;
A
#
# COMPACT_ATOMS: atom_id res chain seq x y z
N MET A 1 10.29 -6.17 16.41
CA MET A 1 9.29 -5.20 16.91
C MET A 1 9.08 -4.02 15.96
N PHE A 2 10.14 -3.35 15.46
CA PHE A 2 10.00 -2.19 14.55
C PHE A 2 9.31 -2.50 13.20
N GLY A 3 9.67 -3.61 12.54
CA GLY A 3 9.08 -3.98 11.24
C GLY A 3 7.58 -4.25 11.27
N GLN A 4 7.04 -4.72 12.41
CA GLN A 4 5.61 -5.00 12.56
C GLN A 4 4.78 -3.72 12.61
N GLN A 5 5.26 -2.70 13.33
CA GLN A 5 4.60 -1.39 13.36
C GLN A 5 4.58 -0.74 11.98
N ILE A 6 5.68 -0.86 11.22
CA ILE A 6 5.77 -0.36 9.85
C ILE A 6 4.81 -1.11 8.92
N ALA A 7 4.75 -2.45 9.00
CA ALA A 7 3.83 -3.26 8.22
C ALA A 7 2.36 -2.89 8.49
N LEU A 8 2.00 -2.67 9.77
CA LEU A 8 0.67 -2.22 10.17
C LEU A 8 0.30 -0.86 9.58
N LYS A 9 1.24 0.09 9.48
CA LYS A 9 0.99 1.39 8.83
C LYS A 9 0.53 1.19 7.38
N LEU A 10 1.25 0.37 6.61
CA LEU A 10 0.88 0.09 5.23
C LEU A 10 -0.45 -0.66 5.14
N GLU A 11 -0.68 -1.66 6.01
CA GLU A 11 -1.94 -2.39 6.05
C GLU A 11 -3.13 -1.44 6.26
N VAL A 12 -3.09 -0.57 7.26
CA VAL A 12 -4.19 0.37 7.57
C VAL A 12 -4.51 1.27 6.36
N VAL A 13 -3.48 1.80 5.70
CA VAL A 13 -3.66 2.68 4.54
C VAL A 13 -4.20 1.88 3.33
N ALA A 14 -3.70 0.67 3.10
CA ALA A 14 -4.19 -0.21 2.04
C ALA A 14 -5.65 -0.64 2.27
N ARG A 15 -6.03 -0.94 3.51
CA ARG A 15 -7.43 -1.22 3.89
C ARG A 15 -8.34 -0.05 3.59
N ARG A 16 -7.93 1.16 3.95
CA ARG A 16 -8.64 2.40 3.60
C ARG A 16 -8.80 2.55 2.09
N ALA A 17 -7.75 2.29 1.32
CA ALA A 17 -7.76 2.43 -0.14
C ALA A 17 -8.85 1.59 -0.82
N ILE A 18 -9.20 0.44 -0.26
CA ILE A 18 -10.21 -0.45 -0.81
C ILE A 18 -11.50 -0.52 0.03
N ASN A 19 -11.67 0.42 0.98
CA ASN A 19 -12.80 0.49 1.92
C ASN A 19 -13.06 -0.83 2.67
N MET A 20 -12.00 -1.46 3.17
CA MET A 20 -12.08 -2.70 3.93
C MET A 20 -11.96 -2.45 5.43
N LYS A 21 -12.89 -3.00 6.22
CA LYS A 21 -12.95 -2.79 7.67
C LYS A 21 -12.04 -3.75 8.45
N GLU A 22 -11.97 -5.01 8.04
CA GLU A 22 -11.24 -6.08 8.74
C GLU A 22 -9.85 -6.32 8.14
N SER A 23 -8.95 -6.93 8.91
CA SER A 23 -7.66 -7.42 8.40
C SER A 23 -7.83 -8.69 7.57
N GLY A 24 -6.78 -9.11 6.85
CA GLY A 24 -6.81 -10.36 6.08
C GLY A 24 -7.53 -10.26 4.73
N GLY A 25 -7.70 -9.06 4.20
CA GLY A 25 -8.30 -8.83 2.89
C GLY A 25 -7.60 -9.55 1.76
N LEU A 26 -8.38 -9.85 0.70
CA LEU A 26 -7.90 -10.52 -0.50
C LEU A 26 -7.18 -11.85 -0.18
N GLY A 27 -7.72 -12.62 0.76
CA GLY A 27 -7.14 -13.91 1.17
C GLY A 27 -5.86 -13.78 2.01
N GLY A 28 -5.74 -12.71 2.80
CA GLY A 28 -4.56 -12.46 3.64
C GLY A 28 -3.46 -11.64 2.99
N VAL A 29 -3.69 -11.06 1.80
CA VAL A 29 -2.70 -10.20 1.12
C VAL A 29 -2.58 -8.85 1.83
N ILE A 30 -3.71 -8.21 2.17
CA ILE A 30 -3.69 -6.94 2.91
C ILE A 30 -3.65 -7.27 4.40
N ASP A 31 -2.46 -7.66 4.85
CA ASP A 31 -2.17 -8.10 6.21
C ASP A 31 -0.72 -7.80 6.59
N ALA A 32 -0.49 -7.31 7.81
CA ALA A 32 0.85 -6.98 8.30
C ALA A 32 1.79 -8.18 8.36
N ASP A 33 1.31 -9.40 8.63
CA ASP A 33 2.14 -10.59 8.60
C ASP A 33 2.56 -10.95 7.16
N TYR A 34 1.69 -10.77 6.18
CA TYR A 34 2.06 -10.96 4.77
C TYR A 34 3.14 -9.94 4.34
N ILE A 35 2.97 -8.67 4.72
CA ILE A 35 3.95 -7.62 4.44
C ILE A 35 5.29 -7.94 5.13
N GLN A 36 5.28 -8.30 6.41
CA GLN A 36 6.50 -8.49 7.19
C GLN A 36 7.21 -9.82 6.88
N LYS A 37 6.48 -10.93 6.86
CA LYS A 37 7.06 -12.29 6.81
C LYS A 37 7.26 -12.76 5.38
N GLN A 38 6.37 -12.41 4.47
CA GLN A 38 6.42 -12.83 3.06
C GLN A 38 6.95 -11.73 2.14
N ARG A 39 7.34 -10.58 2.71
CA ARG A 39 7.84 -9.42 1.97
C ARG A 39 6.83 -8.87 0.94
N GLY A 40 5.53 -9.06 1.21
CA GLY A 40 4.43 -8.78 0.29
C GLY A 40 4.04 -7.32 0.06
N GLY A 41 4.76 -6.35 0.63
CA GLY A 41 4.41 -4.93 0.58
C GLY A 41 4.20 -4.33 -0.82
N PHE A 42 4.98 -4.73 -1.83
CA PHE A 42 4.73 -4.30 -3.22
C PHE A 42 3.38 -4.79 -3.74
N THR A 43 3.05 -6.06 -3.50
CA THR A 43 1.75 -6.63 -3.85
C THR A 43 0.60 -5.89 -3.18
N VAL A 44 0.76 -5.52 -1.90
CA VAL A 44 -0.24 -4.75 -1.15
C VAL A 44 -0.44 -3.37 -1.76
N ILE A 45 0.62 -2.68 -2.16
CA ILE A 45 0.54 -1.39 -2.86
C ILE A 45 -0.26 -1.52 -4.16
N CYS A 46 0.08 -2.51 -5.00
CA CYS A 46 -0.62 -2.75 -6.26
C CYS A 46 -2.11 -3.08 -6.03
N ALA A 47 -2.39 -3.92 -5.03
CA ALA A 47 -3.77 -4.29 -4.67
C ALA A 47 -4.57 -3.06 -4.21
N ALA A 48 -3.98 -2.22 -3.35
CA ALA A 48 -4.60 -1.00 -2.84
C ALA A 48 -4.94 0.00 -3.96
N LEU A 49 -4.08 0.12 -4.98
CA LEU A 49 -4.27 1.04 -6.09
C LEU A 49 -5.12 0.48 -7.23
N SER A 50 -5.29 -0.85 -7.31
CA SER A 50 -6.00 -1.51 -8.40
C SER A 50 -7.39 -0.95 -8.71
N PRO A 51 -8.25 -0.56 -7.73
CA PRO A 51 -9.58 -0.03 -8.05
C PRO A 51 -9.53 1.31 -8.78
N TYR A 52 -8.49 2.11 -8.54
CA TYR A 52 -8.36 3.46 -9.08
C TYR A 52 -7.99 3.46 -10.57
N TYR A 53 -7.54 2.33 -11.13
CA TYR A 53 -7.22 2.23 -12.56
C TYR A 53 -8.45 2.16 -13.46
N LEU A 54 -9.58 1.64 -12.98
CA LEU A 54 -10.75 1.30 -13.80
C LEU A 54 -11.32 2.52 -14.53
N HIS A 55 -11.30 3.68 -13.87
CA HIS A 55 -11.87 4.93 -14.40
C HIS A 55 -10.87 6.10 -14.39
N ALA A 56 -9.58 5.85 -14.17
CA ALA A 56 -8.57 6.90 -14.16
C ALA A 56 -8.38 7.55 -15.54
N SER A 57 -8.31 8.88 -15.55
CA SER A 57 -7.85 9.67 -16.70
C SER A 57 -6.39 9.32 -17.05
N PRO A 58 -5.90 9.67 -18.25
CA PRO A 58 -4.50 9.45 -18.61
C PRO A 58 -3.50 10.03 -17.60
N GLU A 59 -3.78 11.22 -17.07
CA GLU A 59 -2.95 11.91 -16.08
C GLU A 59 -2.96 11.18 -14.73
N ALA A 60 -4.14 10.76 -14.26
CA ALA A 60 -4.27 9.99 -13.04
C ALA A 60 -3.58 8.62 -13.17
N ARG A 61 -3.71 7.94 -14.31
CA ARG A 61 -3.00 6.68 -14.58
C ARG A 61 -1.49 6.86 -14.53
N LYS A 62 -0.98 7.98 -15.05
CA LYS A 62 0.44 8.30 -14.97
C LYS A 62 0.90 8.42 -13.51
N VAL A 63 0.16 9.15 -12.67
CA VAL A 63 0.47 9.27 -11.23
C VAL A 63 0.49 7.90 -10.54
N LEU A 64 -0.49 7.05 -10.82
CA LEU A 64 -0.55 5.69 -10.27
C LEU A 64 0.64 4.83 -10.73
N ASN A 65 0.98 4.89 -12.02
CA ASN A 65 2.11 4.15 -12.58
C ASN A 65 3.45 4.61 -12.01
N ASP A 66 3.67 5.93 -11.95
CA ASP A 66 4.88 6.53 -11.39
C ASP A 66 5.06 6.09 -9.92
N PHE A 67 3.96 6.01 -9.16
CA PHE A 67 3.96 5.49 -7.79
C PHE A 67 4.33 4.00 -7.72
N ILE A 68 3.68 3.14 -8.52
CA ILE A 68 3.98 1.70 -8.52
C ILE A 68 5.44 1.48 -8.92
N GLU A 69 5.89 2.11 -10.00
CA GLU A 69 7.25 1.98 -10.52
C GLU A 69 8.30 2.35 -9.46
N LYS A 70 8.07 3.44 -8.73
CA LYS A 70 8.92 3.90 -7.63
C LYS A 70 9.14 2.83 -6.56
N TYR A 71 8.17 1.95 -6.30
CA TYR A 71 8.24 0.95 -5.23
C TYR A 71 8.48 -0.49 -5.73
N THR A 72 8.64 -0.71 -7.04
CA THR A 72 8.97 -2.02 -7.63
C THR A 72 10.18 -2.69 -6.98
N TYR A 73 11.18 -1.90 -6.55
CA TYR A 73 12.41 -2.39 -5.91
C TYR A 73 12.15 -3.15 -4.60
N LEU A 74 10.99 -2.98 -3.95
CA LEU A 74 10.63 -3.69 -2.72
C LEU A 74 10.60 -5.21 -2.88
N GLN A 75 10.41 -5.69 -4.12
CA GLN A 75 10.41 -7.12 -4.44
C GLN A 75 11.77 -7.79 -4.18
N GLU A 76 12.88 -7.06 -4.38
CA GLU A 76 14.22 -7.65 -4.44
C GLU A 76 15.25 -6.96 -3.51
N CYS A 77 14.84 -5.97 -2.71
CA CYS A 77 15.77 -5.20 -1.90
C CYS A 77 16.24 -5.90 -0.61
N PRO A 78 17.33 -5.45 0.03
CA PRO A 78 17.71 -5.91 1.37
C PRO A 78 16.67 -5.56 2.45
N SER A 79 16.63 -6.33 3.54
CA SER A 79 15.63 -6.14 4.61
C SER A 79 15.65 -4.75 5.27
N GLU A 80 16.81 -4.13 5.41
CA GLU A 80 16.90 -2.76 5.97
C GLU A 80 16.28 -1.70 5.06
N THR A 81 16.47 -1.86 3.75
CA THR A 81 15.89 -1.00 2.72
C THR A 81 14.39 -1.24 2.60
N TYR A 82 13.96 -2.49 2.78
CA TYR A 82 12.56 -2.89 2.69
C TYR A 82 11.68 -2.10 3.62
N PHE A 83 11.92 -2.14 4.94
CA PHE A 83 11.05 -1.47 5.90
C PHE A 83 11.07 0.06 5.77
N LYS A 84 12.21 0.66 5.41
CA LYS A 84 12.27 2.09 5.08
C LYS A 84 11.40 2.42 3.87
N GLY A 85 11.40 1.54 2.86
CA GLY A 85 10.56 1.67 1.69
C GLY A 85 9.06 1.50 2.01
N ILE A 86 8.70 0.53 2.86
CA ILE A 86 7.32 0.34 3.33
C ILE A 86 6.80 1.55 4.09
N GLU A 87 7.60 2.10 5.00
CA GLU A 87 7.21 3.29 5.77
C GLU A 87 6.93 4.48 4.85
N ARG A 88 7.84 4.76 3.91
CA ARG A 88 7.63 5.82 2.92
C ARG A 88 6.41 5.55 2.03
N ALA A 89 6.25 4.31 1.57
CA ALA A 89 5.11 3.94 0.73
C ALA A 89 3.77 4.14 1.45
N ALA A 90 3.70 3.84 2.75
CA ALA A 90 2.48 4.04 3.52
C ALA A 90 2.13 5.53 3.66
N GLU A 91 3.13 6.40 3.86
CA GLU A 91 2.94 7.85 3.95
C GLU A 91 2.49 8.44 2.61
N GLU A 92 3.19 8.13 1.53
CA GLU A 92 2.87 8.66 0.20
C GLU A 92 1.56 8.07 -0.35
N LEU A 93 1.25 6.79 -0.07
CA LEU A 93 -0.05 6.22 -0.43
C LEU A 93 -1.18 6.95 0.29
N ARG A 94 -1.00 7.30 1.57
CA ARG A 94 -2.01 8.08 2.31
C ARG A 94 -2.25 9.43 1.65
N GLU A 95 -1.20 10.12 1.23
CA GLU A 95 -1.30 11.41 0.53
C GLU A 95 -2.03 11.28 -0.81
N ILE A 96 -1.72 10.25 -1.60
CA ILE A 96 -2.45 9.96 -2.85
C ILE A 96 -3.95 9.75 -2.57
N LEU A 97 -4.29 8.94 -1.56
CA LEU A 97 -5.69 8.69 -1.21
C LEU A 97 -6.42 9.95 -0.72
N ASP A 98 -5.73 10.81 0.03
CA ASP A 98 -6.26 12.10 0.48
C ASP A 98 -6.56 13.01 -0.73
N HIS A 99 -5.66 13.07 -1.71
CA HIS A 99 -5.87 13.81 -2.96
C HIS A 99 -7.00 13.24 -3.83
N LEU A 100 -7.20 11.92 -3.80
CA LEU A 100 -8.29 11.24 -4.50
C LEU A 100 -9.65 11.35 -3.77
N GLY A 101 -9.70 12.00 -2.60
CA GLY A 101 -10.94 12.20 -1.84
C GLY A 101 -11.45 10.93 -1.15
N VAL A 102 -10.60 9.92 -0.97
CA VAL A 102 -10.96 8.66 -0.33
C VAL A 102 -11.12 8.91 1.17
N HIS A 103 -12.34 9.07 1.67
CA HIS A 103 -12.56 9.46 3.08
C HIS A 103 -12.03 8.45 4.11
N LYS A 104 -11.70 8.95 5.31
CA LYS A 104 -11.31 8.16 6.48
C LYS A 104 -12.55 7.46 7.04
N SER A 105 -12.86 6.26 6.57
CA SER A 105 -13.84 5.38 7.22
C SER A 105 -13.11 4.23 7.89
N ILE A 106 -12.39 4.53 8.98
CA ILE A 106 -11.98 3.52 9.95
C ILE A 106 -12.19 4.13 11.35
N GLU A 107 -13.42 3.97 11.85
CA GLU A 107 -13.72 3.99 13.30
C GLU A 107 -13.41 2.61 13.88
#